data_AF-A0A9D9CNC1-F1
#
_entry.id   AF-A0A9D9CNC1-F1
#
_cell.length_a   1.000
_cell.length_b   1.000
_cell.length_c   1.000
_cell.angle_alpha   90.00
_cell.angle_beta   90.00
_cell.angle_gamma   90.00
#
_symmetry.space_group_name_H-M   'P 1'
#
loop_
_entity.id
_entity.type
_entity.pdbx_description
1 polymer ?
#
loop_
_entity_poly.entity_id
_entity_poly.type
_entity_poly.pdbx_seq_one_letter_code
_entity_poly.pdbx_strand_id
1 'polypeptide(L)'
;MKNTTLKANITIHLFAIAHALTVIMFRHYNISDDIPLTVLTLVMVVGVGRIYRFPIDISAALALLLCFAGFYMGTKGAEMIACLAGGTLIPYANVICTVVVTELLGWATVFITSKQRNE
;
A
#
# COMPACT_ATOMS: atom_id res chain seq x y z
N MET A 1 0.62 -7.51 22.78
CA MET A 1 1.18 -7.61 21.41
C MET A 1 0.17 -8.10 20.39
N LYS A 2 -0.47 -9.27 20.57
CA LYS A 2 -1.40 -9.87 19.58
C LYS A 2 -2.49 -8.94 19.05
N ASN A 3 -3.17 -8.18 19.92
CA ASN A 3 -4.28 -7.29 19.49
C ASN A 3 -3.82 -6.11 18.63
N THR A 4 -2.60 -5.60 18.81
CA THR A 4 -2.07 -4.48 18.01
C THR A 4 -1.71 -4.96 16.61
N THR A 5 -1.00 -6.08 16.51
CA THR A 5 -0.65 -6.69 15.23
C THR A 5 -1.89 -7.12 14.44
N LEU A 6 -2.90 -7.69 15.11
CA LEU A 6 -4.17 -8.03 14.48
C LEU A 6 -4.86 -6.79 13.88
N LYS A 7 -4.96 -5.70 14.65
CA LYS A 7 -5.54 -4.44 14.17
C LYS A 7 -4.79 -3.86 12.97
N ALA A 8 -3.46 -3.93 13.01
CA ALA A 8 -2.62 -3.46 11.90
C ALA A 8 -2.83 -4.30 10.64
N ASN A 9 -2.83 -5.63 10.74
CA ASN A 9 -3.06 -6.51 9.60
C ASN A 9 -4.45 -6.30 8.98
N ILE A 10 -5.50 -6.19 9.80
CA ILE A 10 -6.85 -5.88 9.31
C ILE A 10 -6.86 -4.54 8.57
N THR A 11 -6.20 -3.52 9.13
CA THR A 11 -6.09 -2.20 8.50
C THR A 11 -5.41 -2.31 7.13
N ILE A 12 -4.29 -3.03 7.05
CA ILE A 12 -3.52 -3.22 5.81
C ILE A 12 -4.36 -3.92 4.74
N HIS A 13 -5.04 -5.02 5.08
CA HIS A 13 -5.89 -5.73 4.11
C HIS A 13 -7.08 -4.88 3.65
N LEU A 14 -7.70 -4.09 4.53
CA LEU A 14 -8.75 -3.15 4.15
C LEU A 14 -8.23 -2.08 3.18
N PHE A 15 -7.03 -1.55 3.41
CA PHE A 15 -6.40 -0.62 2.48
C PHE A 15 -6.02 -1.28 1.16
N ALA A 16 -5.53 -2.52 1.16
CA ALA A 16 -5.22 -3.25 -0.07
C ALA A 16 -6.49 -3.44 -0.94
N ILE A 17 -7.61 -3.79 -0.32
CA ILE A 17 -8.92 -3.85 -0.98
C ILE A 17 -9.34 -2.46 -1.50
N ALA A 18 -9.19 -1.40 -0.69
CA ALA A 18 -9.56 -0.05 -1.08
C ALA A 18 -8.73 0.46 -2.28
N HIS A 19 -7.43 0.17 -2.32
CA HIS A 19 -6.58 0.50 -3.47
C HIS A 19 -7.01 -0.28 -4.71
N ALA A 20 -7.25 -1.60 -4.59
CA ALA A 20 -7.74 -2.41 -5.71
C ALA A 20 -9.06 -1.88 -6.28
N LEU A 21 -10.01 -1.53 -5.41
CA LEU A 21 -11.29 -0.93 -5.81
C LEU A 21 -11.08 0.42 -6.49
N THR A 22 -10.16 1.25 -5.99
CA THR A 22 -9.82 2.53 -6.59
C THR A 22 -9.31 2.34 -8.01
N VAL A 23 -8.34 1.44 -8.22
CA VAL A 23 -7.82 1.11 -9.57
C VAL A 23 -8.94 0.64 -10.49
N ILE A 24 -9.81 -0.27 -10.02
CA ILE A 24 -10.91 -0.81 -10.83
C ILE A 24 -11.90 0.30 -11.24
N MET A 25 -12.31 1.14 -10.28
CA MET A 25 -13.28 2.21 -10.53
C MET A 25 -12.71 3.29 -11.44
N PHE A 26 -11.49 3.74 -11.19
CA PHE A 26 -10.87 4.80 -11.99
C PHE A 26 -10.56 4.32 -13.40
N ARG A 27 -10.14 3.06 -13.56
CA ARG A 27 -10.02 2.42 -14.87
C ARG A 27 -11.35 2.32 -15.60
N HIS A 28 -12.44 2.03 -14.90
CA HIS A 28 -13.78 2.00 -15.50
C HIS A 28 -14.19 3.37 -16.09
N TYR A 29 -13.83 4.46 -15.42
CA TYR A 29 -14.09 5.82 -15.88
C TYR A 29 -12.98 6.41 -16.78
N ASN A 30 -11.90 5.66 -17.06
CA ASN A 30 -10.70 6.13 -17.77
C ASN A 30 -10.06 7.40 -17.16
N ILE A 31 -10.00 7.46 -15.83
CA ILE A 31 -9.37 8.56 -15.07
C ILE A 31 -8.10 8.02 -14.39
N SER A 32 -7.10 8.88 -14.19
CA SER A 32 -5.89 8.53 -13.41
C SER A 32 -6.22 8.32 -11.93
N ASP A 33 -5.71 7.23 -11.38
CA ASP A 33 -5.80 6.83 -9.98
C ASP A 33 -4.57 7.25 -9.14
N ASP A 34 -3.60 7.97 -9.72
CA ASP A 34 -2.32 8.31 -9.09
C ASP A 34 -2.51 9.07 -7.75
N ILE A 35 -3.34 10.11 -7.76
CA ILE A 35 -3.62 10.93 -6.57
C ILE A 35 -4.40 10.14 -5.51
N PRO A 36 -5.54 9.49 -5.85
CA PRO A 36 -6.26 8.62 -4.92
C PRO A 36 -5.37 7.57 -4.24
N LEU A 37 -4.57 6.83 -5.01
CA LEU A 37 -3.71 5.78 -4.46
C LEU A 37 -2.62 6.34 -3.53
N THR A 38 -2.06 7.50 -3.88
CA THR A 38 -1.12 8.22 -3.00
C THR A 38 -1.77 8.60 -1.69
N VAL A 39 -2.98 9.19 -1.72
CA VAL A 39 -3.72 9.56 -0.51
C VAL A 39 -4.03 8.33 0.34
N LEU A 40 -4.49 7.23 -0.26
CA LEU A 40 -4.75 5.99 0.47
C LEU A 40 -3.46 5.44 1.11
N THR A 41 -2.31 5.51 0.43
CA THR A 41 -1.02 5.10 0.99
C THR A 41 -0.63 5.97 2.19
N LEU A 42 -0.76 7.30 2.09
CA LEU A 42 -0.48 8.22 3.19
C LEU A 42 -1.34 7.90 4.42
N VAL A 43 -2.65 7.73 4.22
CA VAL A 43 -3.59 7.42 5.30
C VAL A 43 -3.28 6.05 5.92
N MET A 44 -2.93 5.05 5.10
CA MET A 44 -2.54 3.72 5.59
C MET A 44 -1.30 3.80 6.49
N VAL A 45 -0.22 4.42 6.02
CA VAL A 45 1.05 4.48 6.76
C VAL A 45 0.89 5.25 8.07
N VAL A 46 0.22 6.41 8.02
CA VAL A 46 -0.09 7.18 9.23
C VAL A 46 -0.99 6.37 10.16
N GLY A 47 -2.06 5.76 9.66
CA GLY A 47 -2.99 4.96 10.45
C GLY A 47 -2.31 3.79 11.17
N VAL A 48 -1.48 3.03 10.46
CA VAL A 48 -0.66 1.95 11.05
C VAL A 48 0.33 2.52 12.07
N GLY A 49 1.02 3.63 11.77
CA GLY A 49 1.90 4.31 12.72
C GLY A 49 1.19 4.69 14.02
N ARG A 50 -0.04 5.21 13.93
CA ARG A 50 -0.86 5.56 15.11
C ARG A 50 -1.23 4.34 15.95
N ILE A 51 -1.49 3.18 15.34
CA ILE A 51 -1.75 1.91 16.07
C ILE A 51 -0.56 1.53 16.97
N TYR A 52 0.67 1.84 16.53
CA TYR A 52 1.90 1.60 17.28
C TYR A 52 2.38 2.79 18.12
N ARG A 53 1.61 3.89 18.18
CA ARG A 53 1.97 5.16 18.86
C ARG A 53 3.23 5.82 18.30
N PHE A 54 3.52 5.59 17.03
CA PHE A 54 4.63 6.23 16.34
C PHE A 54 4.40 7.75 16.19
N PRO A 55 5.44 8.59 16.28
CA PRO A 55 5.31 10.04 16.11
C PRO A 55 4.76 10.41 14.72
N ILE A 56 3.83 11.36 14.68
CA ILE A 56 3.13 11.73 13.45
C ILE A 56 4.07 12.29 12.38
N ASP A 57 5.06 13.10 12.79
CA ASP A 57 6.01 13.72 11.87
C ASP A 57 6.89 12.66 11.17
N ILE A 58 7.30 11.64 11.93
CA ILE A 58 8.09 10.52 11.39
C ILE A 58 7.20 9.61 10.54
N SER A 59 5.95 9.36 10.94
CA SER A 59 4.99 8.64 10.10
C SER A 59 4.74 9.34 8.77
N ALA A 60 4.63 10.67 8.75
CA ALA A 60 4.45 11.44 7.52
C ALA A 60 5.68 11.36 6.61
N ALA A 61 6.89 11.49 7.17
CA ALA A 61 8.13 11.32 6.43
C ALA A 61 8.27 9.90 5.84
N LEU A 62 7.94 8.87 6.65
CA LEU A 62 7.91 7.48 6.20
C LEU A 62 6.87 7.28 5.10
N ALA A 63 5.69 7.88 5.23
CA ALA A 63 4.63 7.78 4.24
C ALA A 63 5.06 8.35 2.89
N LEU A 64 5.76 9.49 2.87
CA LEU A 64 6.31 10.05 1.63
C LEU A 64 7.33 9.11 0.97
N LEU A 65 8.25 8.53 1.74
CA LEU A 65 9.21 7.55 1.23
C LEU A 65 8.51 6.31 0.65
N LEU A 66 7.49 5.80 1.34
CA LEU A 66 6.73 4.64 0.90
C LEU A 66 5.82 4.96 -0.31
N CYS A 67 5.40 6.21 -0.51
CA CYS A 67 4.72 6.63 -1.74
C CYS A 67 5.65 6.53 -2.95
N PHE A 68 6.89 7.00 -2.84
CA PHE A 68 7.87 6.86 -3.93
C PHE A 68 8.19 5.39 -4.22
N ALA A 69 8.39 4.59 -3.17
CA ALA A 69 8.61 3.16 -3.31
C ALA A 69 7.40 2.45 -3.93
N GLY A 70 6.20 2.79 -3.48
CA GLY A 70 4.93 2.26 -3.98
C GLY A 70 4.69 2.59 -5.44
N PHE A 71 4.94 3.83 -5.86
CA PHE A 71 4.83 4.24 -7.25
C PHE A 71 5.80 3.48 -8.15
N TYR A 72 7.08 3.38 -7.75
CA TYR A 72 8.10 2.66 -8.51
C TYR A 72 7.76 1.16 -8.62
N MET A 73 7.44 0.51 -7.50
CA MET A 73 7.07 -0.91 -7.49
C MET A 73 5.75 -1.18 -8.21
N GLY A 74 4.77 -0.29 -8.10
CA GLY A 74 3.46 -0.41 -8.76
C GLY A 74 3.59 -0.37 -10.27
N THR A 75 4.37 0.58 -10.80
CA THR A 75 4.59 0.73 -12.25
C THR A 75 5.46 -0.40 -12.81
N LYS A 76 6.65 -0.60 -12.25
CA LYS A 76 7.60 -1.62 -12.75
C LYS A 76 7.14 -3.04 -12.45
N GLY A 77 6.48 -3.24 -11.31
CA GLY A 77 5.90 -4.53 -10.95
C GLY A 77 4.75 -4.92 -11.87
N ALA A 78 3.89 -3.97 -12.25
CA ALA A 78 2.82 -4.24 -13.21
C ALA A 78 3.37 -4.59 -14.61
N GLU A 79 4.40 -3.87 -15.08
CA GLU A 79 5.11 -4.21 -16.32
C GLU A 79 5.69 -5.63 -16.26
N MET A 80 6.35 -5.99 -15.16
CA MET A 80 6.93 -7.32 -14.96
C MET A 80 5.86 -8.43 -14.96
N ILE A 81 4.75 -8.21 -14.25
CA ILE A 81 3.62 -9.16 -14.22
C ILE A 81 3.01 -9.31 -15.61
N ALA A 82 2.83 -8.22 -16.37
CA ALA A 82 2.31 -8.26 -17.72
C ALA A 82 3.21 -9.07 -18.67
N CYS A 83 4.53 -8.90 -18.57
CA CYS A 83 5.52 -9.68 -19.33
C CYS A 83 5.49 -11.17 -18.98
N LEU A 84 5.41 -11.51 -17.69
CA LEU A 84 5.37 -12.90 -17.23
C LEU A 84 4.06 -13.62 -17.58
N ALA A 85 2.94 -12.91 -17.61
CA ALA A 85 1.62 -13.50 -17.80
C ALA A 85 1.24 -13.81 -19.26
N GLY A 86 2.10 -13.49 -20.24
CA GLY A 86 1.90 -13.90 -21.64
C GLY A 86 0.58 -13.43 -22.28
N GLY A 87 -0.02 -12.34 -21.81
CA GLY A 87 -1.24 -11.75 -22.41
C GLY A 87 -2.53 -11.89 -21.60
N THR A 88 -2.71 -12.98 -20.84
CA THR A 88 -4.03 -13.30 -20.24
C THR A 88 -4.36 -12.47 -19.00
N LEU A 89 -3.36 -12.05 -18.22
CA LEU A 89 -3.57 -11.26 -16.99
C LEU A 89 -3.27 -9.76 -17.16
N ILE A 90 -2.96 -9.29 -18.37
CA ILE A 90 -2.67 -7.87 -18.64
C ILE A 90 -3.75 -6.91 -18.10
N PRO A 91 -5.07 -7.20 -18.23
CA PRO A 91 -6.10 -6.30 -17.71
C PRO A 91 -6.08 -6.18 -16.17
N TYR A 92 -5.60 -7.22 -15.48
CA TYR A 92 -5.62 -7.32 -14.02
C TYR A 92 -4.25 -7.09 -13.37
N ALA A 93 -3.18 -7.01 -14.17
CA ALA A 93 -1.80 -6.85 -13.68
C ALA A 93 -1.66 -5.64 -12.76
N ASN A 94 -2.24 -4.49 -13.11
CA ASN A 94 -2.22 -3.28 -12.28
C ASN A 94 -2.92 -3.50 -10.93
N VAL A 95 -4.06 -4.18 -10.92
CA VAL A 95 -4.83 -4.44 -9.70
C VAL A 95 -4.06 -5.40 -8.79
N ILE A 96 -3.54 -6.49 -9.35
CA ILE A 96 -2.74 -7.48 -8.62
C ILE A 96 -1.49 -6.83 -8.03
N CYS A 97 -0.75 -6.07 -8.85
CA CYS A 97 0.45 -5.37 -8.40
C CYS A 97 0.13 -4.40 -7.27
N THR A 98 -0.94 -3.62 -7.42
CA THR A 98 -1.38 -2.65 -6.41
C THR A 98 -1.70 -3.33 -5.07
N VAL A 99 -2.40 -4.46 -5.08
CA VAL A 99 -2.68 -5.24 -3.85
C VAL A 99 -1.38 -5.70 -3.20
N VAL A 100 -0.49 -6.33 -3.98
CA VAL A 100 0.78 -6.86 -3.48
C VAL A 100 1.66 -5.74 -2.90
N VAL A 101 1.79 -4.63 -3.60
CA VAL A 101 2.57 -3.48 -3.15
C VAL A 101 1.96 -2.87 -1.89
N THR A 102 0.64 -2.72 -1.82
CA THR A 102 -0.03 -2.18 -0.64
C THR A 102 0.22 -3.04 0.60
N GLU A 103 0.10 -4.36 0.48
CA GLU A 103 0.39 -5.27 1.60
C GLU A 103 1.86 -5.22 2.01
N LEU A 104 2.78 -5.18 1.05
CA LEU A 104 4.22 -5.09 1.31
C LEU A 104 4.57 -3.79 2.05
N LEU A 105 4.05 -2.64 1.60
CA LEU A 105 4.27 -1.34 2.26
C LEU A 105 3.62 -1.30 3.65
N GLY A 106 2.43 -1.89 3.80
CA GLY A 106 1.75 -2.02 5.08
C GLY A 106 2.58 -2.82 6.09
N TRP A 107 3.07 -3.99 5.71
CA TRP A 107 3.92 -4.82 6.58
C TRP A 107 5.28 -4.19 6.83
N ALA A 108 5.87 -3.50 5.86
CA ALA A 108 7.09 -2.71 6.07
C ALA A 108 6.86 -1.63 7.14
N THR A 109 5.71 -0.95 7.12
CA THR A 109 5.35 0.03 8.14
C THR A 109 5.22 -0.63 9.51
N VAL A 110 4.58 -1.80 9.61
CA VAL A 110 4.50 -2.57 10.86
C VAL A 110 5.88 -2.94 11.38
N PHE A 111 6.78 -3.42 10.50
CA PHE A 111 8.14 -3.80 10.89
C PHE A 111 8.91 -2.61 11.48
N ILE A 112 8.88 -1.44 10.82
CA ILE A 112 9.59 -0.24 11.27
C ILE A 112 9.00 0.28 12.59
N THR A 113 7.67 0.40 12.65
CA THR A 113 6.98 0.99 13.81
C THR A 113 6.95 0.07 15.03
N SER A 114 6.95 -1.25 14.83
CA SER A 114 7.03 -2.21 15.92
C SER A 114 8.42 -2.28 16.55
N LYS A 115 9.49 -2.03 15.78
CA LYS A 115 10.87 -2.01 16.27
C LYS A 115 11.09 -0.88 17.29
N GLN A 116 10.68 0.35 16.96
CA GLN A 116 10.83 1.51 17.86
C GLN A 116 10.04 1.41 19.17
N ARG A 117 8.98 0.59 19.22
CA ARG A 117 8.20 0.41 20.46
C ARG A 117 8.89 -0.53 21.47
N ASN A 118 9.80 -1.37 21.00
CA ASN A 118 10.52 -2.33 21.83
C ASN A 118 11.90 -1.83 22.28
N GLU A 119 12.31 -0.65 21.82
CA GLU A 119 13.45 0.13 22.30
C GLU A 119 12.97 1.12 23.39
#